data_AF-A0A2M7MFQ5-F1
#
_entry.id   AF-A0A2M7MFQ5-F1
#
_cell.length_a   1.000
_cell.length_b   1.000
_cell.length_c   1.000
_cell.angle_alpha   90.00
_cell.angle_beta   90.00
_cell.angle_gamma   90.00
#
_symmetry.space_group_name_H-M   'P 1'
#
loop_
_entity.id
_entity.type
_entity.pdbx_description
1 polymer ?
#
loop_
_entity_poly.entity_id
_entity_poly.type
_entity_poly.pdbx_seq_one_letter_code
_entity_poly.pdbx_strand_id
1 'polypeptide(L)'
;MSNGVKRLLFLFFCFYFLTLIQTSFLIHFNIGGWWAGYGPILIAIIFINLFTPHHSWWGVSASFFGGFFLDIFSENFIGFHILILLLVSLFIKFILKKYMRIPVWEKIKK
;
A
#
# COMPACT_ATOMS: atom_id res chain seq x y z
N MET A 1 -10.84 23.06 2.79
CA MET A 1 -10.14 21.88 2.21
C MET A 1 -10.95 20.62 2.49
N SER A 2 -11.45 19.95 1.45
CA SER A 2 -12.25 18.72 1.58
C SER A 2 -11.51 17.64 2.40
N ASN A 3 -12.23 16.90 3.25
CA ASN A 3 -11.66 15.84 4.08
C ASN A 3 -10.94 14.75 3.27
N GLY A 4 -11.31 14.55 2.00
CA GLY A 4 -10.62 13.62 1.09
C GLY A 4 -9.22 14.09 0.70
N VAL A 5 -9.06 15.39 0.43
CA VAL A 5 -7.76 15.97 0.03
C VAL A 5 -6.76 15.89 1.19
N LYS A 6 -7.21 16.14 2.42
CA LYS A 6 -6.37 16.00 3.63
C LYS A 6 -5.86 14.56 3.81
N ARG A 7 -6.71 13.56 3.57
CA ARG A 7 -6.33 12.14 3.64
C ARG A 7 -5.33 11.74 2.55
N LEU A 8 -5.51 12.24 1.32
CA LEU A 8 -4.56 12.00 0.22
C LEU A 8 -3.19 12.62 0.53
N LEU A 9 -3.15 13.86 1.01
CA LEU A 9 -1.90 14.51 1.42
C LEU A 9 -1.20 13.73 2.55
N PHE A 10 -1.97 13.24 3.52
CA PHE A 10 -1.43 12.41 4.58
C PHE A 10 -0.83 11.10 4.05
N LEU A 11 -1.52 10.40 3.13
CA LEU A 11 -0.99 9.19 2.49
C LEU A 11 0.28 9.49 1.69
N PHE A 12 0.30 10.59 0.94
CA PHE A 12 1.46 11.01 0.16
C PHE A 12 2.66 11.26 1.07
N PHE A 13 2.45 11.99 2.17
CA PHE A 13 3.50 12.26 3.16
C PHE A 13 3.99 10.97 3.84
N CYS A 14 3.07 10.08 4.19
CA CYS A 14 3.39 8.81 4.83
C CYS A 14 4.23 7.90 3.92
N PHE A 15 3.82 7.73 2.65
CA PHE A 15 4.58 6.96 1.68
C PHE A 15 5.93 7.59 1.38
N TYR A 16 5.99 8.92 1.21
CA TYR A 16 7.25 9.63 1.04
C TYR A 16 8.24 9.35 2.19
N PHE A 17 7.77 9.49 3.43
CA PHE A 17 8.58 9.22 4.62
C PHE A 17 9.04 7.76 4.70
N LEU A 18 8.14 6.80 4.40
CA LEU A 18 8.48 5.38 4.35
C LEU A 18 9.56 5.08 3.31
N THR A 19 9.44 5.67 2.11
CA THR A 19 10.37 5.44 1.00
C THR A 19 11.75 6.04 1.32
N LEU A 20 11.78 7.18 2.01
CA LEU A 20 13.01 7.80 2.51
C LEU A 20 13.72 6.90 3.54
N ILE A 21 12.99 6.40 4.54
CA ILE A 21 13.56 5.48 5.53
C ILE A 21 14.07 4.21 4.84
N GLN A 22 13.31 3.70 3.88
CA GLN A 22 13.68 2.51 3.13
C GLN A 22 15.00 2.70 2.36
N THR A 23 15.09 3.76 1.56
CA THR A 23 16.25 4.05 0.71
C THR A 23 17.47 4.51 1.50
N SER A 24 17.27 5.20 2.62
CA SER A 24 18.38 5.76 3.42
C SER A 24 18.89 4.80 4.50
N PHE A 25 18.00 4.08 5.18
CA PHE A 25 18.38 3.22 6.31
C PHE A 25 18.31 1.74 5.97
N LEU A 26 17.18 1.26 5.44
CA LEU A 26 16.98 -0.18 5.26
C LEU A 26 17.88 -0.80 4.21
N ILE A 27 18.33 -0.04 3.21
CA ILE A 27 19.25 -0.54 2.18
C ILE A 27 20.59 -1.02 2.77
N HIS A 28 20.99 -0.50 3.93
CA HIS A 28 22.20 -0.91 4.65
C HIS A 28 22.02 -2.21 5.45
N PHE A 29 20.79 -2.52 5.84
CA PHE A 29 20.44 -3.78 6.48
C PHE A 29 20.17 -4.79 5.38
N ASN A 30 21.23 -5.47 4.92
CA ASN A 30 21.19 -6.51 3.88
C ASN A 30 20.45 -7.79 4.35
N ILE A 31 19.21 -7.62 4.80
CA ILE A 31 18.26 -8.70 5.10
C ILE A 31 17.66 -9.10 3.75
N GLY A 32 18.45 -9.82 2.96
CA GLY A 32 18.07 -10.35 1.65
C GLY A 32 17.64 -9.27 0.66
N GLY A 33 18.61 -8.52 0.11
CA GLY A 33 18.55 -7.44 -0.91
C GLY A 33 17.21 -6.98 -1.52
N TRP A 34 16.32 -7.90 -1.90
CA TRP A 34 14.98 -7.59 -2.40
C TRP A 34 14.03 -7.13 -1.27
N TRP A 35 14.08 -7.74 -0.09
CA TRP A 35 13.14 -7.42 0.99
C TRP A 35 13.37 -6.02 1.57
N ALA A 36 14.63 -5.60 1.68
CA ALA A 36 15.02 -4.28 2.17
C ALA A 36 14.52 -3.14 1.24
N GLY A 37 14.45 -3.39 -0.07
CA GLY A 37 14.02 -2.42 -1.08
C GLY A 37 12.52 -2.40 -1.41
N TYR A 38 11.74 -3.40 -0.98
CA TYR A 38 10.31 -3.50 -1.37
C TYR A 38 9.36 -3.72 -0.20
N GLY A 39 9.87 -4.28 0.91
CA GLY A 39 9.07 -4.76 2.03
C GLY A 39 8.18 -3.70 2.70
N PRO A 40 8.71 -2.53 3.11
CA PRO A 40 7.96 -1.57 3.92
C PRO A 40 6.70 -1.04 3.24
N ILE A 41 6.82 -0.62 1.98
CA ILE A 41 5.70 -0.07 1.19
C ILE A 41 4.68 -1.17 0.91
N LEU A 42 5.14 -2.37 0.57
CA LEU A 42 4.27 -3.50 0.28
C LEU A 42 3.47 -3.92 1.51
N ILE A 43 4.11 -3.99 2.69
CA ILE A 43 3.46 -4.26 3.97
C ILE A 43 2.42 -3.18 4.28
N ALA A 44 2.78 -1.90 4.14
CA ALA A 44 1.85 -0.79 4.35
C ALA A 44 0.61 -0.90 3.45
N ILE A 45 0.80 -1.24 2.18
CA ILE A 45 -0.29 -1.41 1.20
C ILE A 45 -1.19 -2.60 1.56
N ILE A 46 -0.62 -3.73 2.00
CA ILE A 46 -1.40 -4.87 2.47
C ILE A 46 -2.26 -4.46 3.66
N PHE A 47 -1.69 -3.81 4.67
CA PHE A 47 -2.42 -3.33 5.84
C PHE A 47 -3.53 -2.35 5.46
N ILE A 48 -3.23 -1.36 4.62
CA ILE A 48 -4.23 -0.39 4.15
C ILE A 48 -5.37 -1.11 3.43
N ASN A 49 -5.09 -2.06 2.53
CA ASN A 49 -6.13 -2.79 1.82
C ASN A 49 -6.98 -3.70 2.72
N LEU A 50 -6.37 -4.28 3.76
CA LEU A 50 -7.02 -5.13 4.74
C LEU A 50 -7.98 -4.33 5.64
N PHE A 51 -7.55 -3.15 6.13
CA PHE A 51 -8.36 -2.30 7.00
C PHE A 51 -9.33 -1.36 6.27
N THR A 52 -9.12 -1.11 4.97
CA THR A 52 -10.04 -0.27 4.18
C THR A 52 -11.39 -0.99 3.98
N PRO A 53 -12.55 -0.33 4.05
CA PRO A 53 -13.85 -0.95 3.74
C PRO A 53 -13.92 -1.58 2.34
N HIS A 54 -14.69 -2.65 2.13
CA HIS A 54 -14.82 -3.29 0.80
C HIS A 54 -15.35 -2.31 -0.28
N HIS A 55 -16.30 -1.44 0.07
CA HIS A 55 -16.87 -0.44 -0.85
C HIS A 55 -15.89 0.70 -1.18
N SER A 56 -14.81 0.82 -0.42
CA SER A 56 -13.87 1.92 -0.57
C SER A 56 -12.82 1.64 -1.66
N TRP A 57 -12.55 2.66 -2.48
CA TRP A 57 -11.48 2.64 -3.49
C TRP A 57 -10.14 3.15 -2.91
N TRP A 58 -10.12 3.56 -1.64
CA TRP A 58 -8.93 4.12 -1.00
C TRP A 58 -7.74 3.16 -0.98
N GLY A 59 -7.97 1.86 -0.82
CA GLY A 59 -6.90 0.85 -0.86
C GLY A 59 -6.26 0.73 -2.25
N VAL A 60 -7.06 0.86 -3.31
CA VAL A 60 -6.60 0.83 -4.70
C VAL A 60 -5.77 2.10 -4.99
N SER A 61 -6.28 3.27 -4.60
CA SER A 61 -5.54 4.53 -4.74
C SER A 61 -4.21 4.51 -3.98
N ALA A 62 -4.20 3.99 -2.74
CA ALA A 62 -2.97 3.85 -1.96
C ALA A 62 -1.95 2.92 -2.64
N SER A 63 -2.41 1.86 -3.29
CA SER A 63 -1.55 0.92 -4.01
C SER A 63 -0.93 1.55 -5.26
N PHE A 64 -1.70 2.38 -5.97
CA PHE A 64 -1.20 3.17 -7.09
C PHE A 64 -0.11 4.16 -6.65
N PHE A 65 -0.38 4.98 -5.63
CA PHE A 65 0.60 5.95 -5.14
C PHE A 65 1.83 5.28 -4.54
N GLY A 66 1.65 4.23 -3.72
CA GLY A 66 2.76 3.50 -3.14
C GLY A 66 3.64 2.82 -4.21
N GLY A 67 3.03 2.25 -5.26
CA GLY A 67 3.77 1.71 -6.39
C GLY A 67 4.48 2.77 -7.21
N PHE A 68 3.88 3.95 -7.39
CA PHE A 68 4.51 5.07 -8.08
C PHE A 68 5.75 5.58 -7.32
N PHE A 69 5.67 5.70 -5.99
CA PHE A 69 6.83 6.03 -5.17
C PHE A 69 7.91 4.96 -5.29
N LEU A 70 7.52 3.69 -5.25
CA LEU A 70 8.49 2.61 -5.38
C LEU A 70 9.19 2.65 -6.74
N ASP A 71 8.43 2.83 -7.82
CA ASP A 71 8.97 2.94 -9.17
C ASP A 71 9.97 4.10 -9.31
N ILE A 72 9.68 5.28 -8.74
CA ILE A 72 10.60 6.44 -8.79
C ILE A 72 11.93 6.17 -8.10
N PHE A 73 11.90 5.45 -6.98
CA PHE A 73 13.08 5.19 -6.16
C PHE A 73 13.74 3.84 -6.47
N SER A 74 13.22 3.11 -7.46
CA SER A 74 13.79 1.85 -7.94
C SER A 74 14.48 2.04 -9.29
N GLU A 75 15.45 1.21 -9.60
CA GLU A 75 16.09 1.19 -10.93
C GLU A 75 15.22 0.50 -12.01
N ASN A 76 14.00 0.06 -11.65
CA ASN A 76 13.09 -0.66 -12.55
C ASN A 76 12.24 0.30 -13.39
N PHE A 77 11.59 -0.26 -14.42
CA PHE A 77 10.70 0.49 -15.30
C PHE A 77 9.50 1.10 -14.55
N ILE A 78 9.24 2.38 -14.81
CA ILE A 78 8.10 3.11 -14.22
C ILE A 78 6.79 2.43 -14.65
N GLY A 79 6.04 1.89 -13.70
CA GLY A 79 4.83 1.11 -13.92
C GLY A 79 4.93 -0.34 -13.46
N PHE A 80 6.15 -0.87 -13.26
CA PHE A 80 6.33 -2.26 -12.85
C PHE A 80 5.75 -2.52 -11.45
N HIS A 81 6.12 -1.70 -10.47
CA HIS A 81 5.63 -1.87 -9.10
C HIS A 81 4.18 -1.42 -8.96
N ILE A 82 3.75 -0.39 -9.71
CA ILE A 82 2.34 0.02 -9.77
C ILE A 82 1.46 -1.17 -10.18
N LEU A 83 1.83 -1.90 -11.23
CA LEU A 83 1.05 -3.03 -11.74
C LEU A 83 0.97 -4.15 -10.69
N ILE A 84 2.11 -4.51 -10.09
CA ILE A 84 2.19 -5.56 -9.06
C ILE A 84 1.33 -5.19 -7.86
N LEU A 85 1.47 -3.98 -7.33
CA LEU A 85 0.74 -3.54 -6.14
C LEU A 85 -0.76 -3.38 -6.40
N LEU A 86 -1.14 -2.96 -7.61
CA LEU A 86 -2.54 -2.98 -8.03
C LEU A 86 -3.11 -4.40 -8.06
N LEU A 87 -2.38 -5.35 -8.66
CA LEU A 87 -2.80 -6.75 -8.69
C LEU A 87 -2.93 -7.32 -7.26
N VAL A 88 -1.99 -7.03 -6.37
CA VAL A 88 -2.05 -7.43 -4.96
C VAL A 88 -3.26 -6.79 -4.26
N SER A 89 -3.51 -5.50 -4.46
CA SER A 89 -4.67 -4.81 -3.88
C SER A 89 -5.99 -5.41 -4.34
N LEU A 90 -6.12 -5.69 -5.64
CA LEU A 90 -7.30 -6.33 -6.21
C LEU A 90 -7.43 -7.76 -5.67
N PHE A 91 -6.35 -8.53 -5.60
CA PHE A 91 -6.34 -9.86 -5.01
C PHE A 91 -6.83 -9.84 -3.55
N ILE A 92 -6.33 -8.94 -2.72
CA ILE A 92 -6.78 -8.78 -1.32
C ILE A 92 -8.25 -8.38 -1.27
N LYS A 93 -8.68 -7.46 -2.14
CA LYS A 93 -10.05 -6.95 -2.16
C LYS A 93 -11.06 -7.99 -2.65
N PHE A 94 -10.71 -8.83 -3.62
CA PHE A 94 -11.60 -9.82 -4.21
C PHE A 94 -11.53 -11.19 -3.56
N ILE A 95 -10.35 -11.66 -3.16
CA ILE A 95 -10.16 -13.00 -2.61
C ILE A 95 -10.23 -12.93 -1.10
N LEU A 96 -9.34 -12.17 -0.45
CA LEU A 96 -9.36 -12.12 1.02
C LEU A 96 -10.71 -11.64 1.54
N LYS A 97 -11.25 -10.50 1.10
CA LYS A 97 -12.55 -10.04 1.64
C LYS A 97 -13.76 -10.90 1.28
N LYS A 98 -13.70 -11.68 0.21
CA LYS A 98 -14.80 -12.60 -0.16
C LYS A 98 -14.74 -13.88 0.66
N TYR A 99 -13.55 -14.43 0.89
CA TYR A 99 -13.34 -15.69 1.60
C TYR A 99 -13.23 -15.50 3.12
N MET A 100 -12.47 -14.49 3.56
CA MET A 100 -12.55 -13.94 4.90
C MET A 100 -13.80 -13.04 4.98
N ARG A 101 -14.99 -13.67 4.98
CA ARG A 101 -16.17 -13.09 5.64
C ARG A 101 -15.80 -12.94 7.12
N ILE A 102 -15.08 -11.88 7.46
CA ILE A 102 -14.77 -11.56 8.86
C ILE A 102 -16.06 -10.96 9.42
N PRO A 103 -16.83 -11.68 10.28
CA PRO A 103 -18.08 -11.18 10.84
C PRO A 103 -17.88 -9.97 11.77
N VAL A 104 -16.64 -9.55 12.03
CA VAL A 104 -16.29 -8.40 12.87
C VAL A 104 -16.83 -7.08 12.29
N TRP A 105 -17.02 -6.97 10.96
CA TRP A 105 -17.48 -5.74 10.34
C TRP A 105 -19.01 -5.62 10.17
N GLU A 106 -19.77 -6.72 10.27
CA GLU A 106 -21.24 -6.65 10.25
C GLU A 106 -21.81 -6.16 11.58
N LYS A 107 -21.08 -6.33 12.69
CA LYS A 107 -21.55 -5.91 14.03
C LYS A 107 -21.33 -4.43 14.36
N ILE A 108 -20.46 -3.70 13.65
CA ILE A 108 -20.16 -2.28 13.95
C ILE A 108 -21.17 -1.33 13.27
N LYS A 109 -22.03 -1.86 12.39
CA LYS A 109 -23.08 -1.10 11.69
C LYS A 109 -24.49 -1.30 12.26
N LYS A 110 -24.64 -1.99 13.38
CA LYS A 110 -25.93 -2.13 14.07
C LYS A 110 -25.99 -1.24 15.30
#